data_AF-A0A2G9U020-F1
#
_entry.id   AF-A0A2G9U020-F1
#
_cell.length_a   1.000
_cell.length_b   1.000
_cell.length_c   1.000
_cell.angle_alpha   90.00
_cell.angle_beta   90.00
_cell.angle_gamma   90.00
#
_symmetry.space_group_name_H-M   'P 1'
#
loop_
_entity.id
_entity.type
_entity.pdbx_description
1 polymer ?
#
loop_
_entity_poly.entity_id
_entity_poly.type
_entity_poly.pdbx_seq_one_letter_code
_entity_poly.pdbx_strand_id
1 'polypeptide(L)'
;MYGTYVCKKGLIGKNMVKYQASLLLAWWSPLYETITDKLLDCEGADLYVIGKSGDNSRFIYLTEKLNVQRTVEPRRLDVVNFKSILCYIYTSGTTGLPKAAVMKHFRYYSMVVGAAKSFGIYPSDRIYVSMPIYHTAAGILGVGQALCRGSCCVIRKRFSASNFWKDCVEYQCTASQYIGEICRYLLAQPVVPEEATHKMRLLYGNGLRAEIWQPFVDRFRVKIGEVYGSTEGTSNLVNIDGHVGACGFLPISPLTKKMHPVRLIRVDDKTGEVVKVVPWCPQLERTILCYNLKAI
;
A
#
# COMPACT_ATOMS: atom_id res chain seq x y z
N MET A 1 -23.67 29.98 -7.34
CA MET A 1 -22.39 30.36 -6.73
C MET A 1 -21.54 29.09 -6.75
N TYR A 2 -20.51 29.02 -7.59
CA TYR A 2 -19.74 27.77 -7.79
C TYR A 2 -18.27 28.10 -7.62
N GLY A 3 -17.65 27.52 -6.58
CA GLY A 3 -16.22 27.67 -6.34
C GLY A 3 -15.62 26.46 -5.61
N THR A 4 -14.38 26.15 -5.94
CA THR A 4 -13.57 25.10 -5.28
C THR A 4 -12.63 25.73 -4.26
N TYR A 5 -12.50 25.15 -3.06
CA TYR A 5 -11.75 25.74 -1.94
C TYR A 5 -10.49 24.93 -1.58
N VAL A 6 -9.36 25.59 -1.36
CA VAL A 6 -8.10 24.97 -0.89
C VAL A 6 -7.69 25.60 0.44
N CYS A 7 -7.34 24.79 1.45
CA CYS A 7 -7.01 25.25 2.80
C CYS A 7 -5.55 24.90 3.16
N LYS A 8 -4.78 25.90 3.63
CA LYS A 8 -3.40 25.71 4.09
C LYS A 8 -3.27 26.07 5.57
N LYS A 9 -2.83 25.12 6.40
CA LYS A 9 -2.60 25.33 7.85
C LYS A 9 -1.11 25.45 8.14
N GLY A 10 -0.67 26.57 8.72
CA GLY A 10 0.70 26.75 9.16
C GLY A 10 0.92 26.20 10.57
N LEU A 11 1.91 25.31 10.76
CA LEU A 11 2.39 24.91 12.09
C LEU A 11 3.64 25.73 12.42
N ILE A 12 3.58 26.55 13.47
CA ILE A 12 4.74 27.29 13.98
C ILE A 12 5.43 26.41 15.03
N GLY A 13 6.55 25.79 14.66
CA GLY A 13 7.48 25.11 15.57
C GLY A 13 8.91 25.45 15.15
N LYS A 14 9.72 25.90 16.11
CA LYS A 14 11.11 26.34 15.90
C LYS A 14 11.91 25.22 15.21
N ASN A 15 12.46 25.54 14.03
CA ASN A 15 13.24 24.70 13.10
C ASN A 15 12.41 23.75 12.20
N MET A 16 12.47 24.07 10.89
CA MET A 16 11.73 23.50 9.73
C MET A 16 10.33 24.09 9.49
N VAL A 17 10.23 24.95 8.47
CA VAL A 17 8.96 25.33 7.86
C VAL A 17 8.42 24.14 7.07
N LYS A 18 7.58 23.30 7.69
CA LYS A 18 6.79 22.29 6.97
C LYS A 18 5.56 22.98 6.38
N TYR A 19 5.50 23.09 5.06
CA TYR A 19 4.27 23.45 4.36
C TYR A 19 3.40 22.20 4.20
N GLN A 20 2.29 22.13 4.91
CA GLN A 20 1.23 21.14 4.64
C GLN A 20 0.08 21.88 3.95
N ALA A 21 0.01 21.78 2.62
CA ALA A 21 -1.14 22.24 1.86
C ALA A 21 -2.11 21.08 1.71
N SER A 22 -3.35 21.24 2.17
CA SER A 22 -4.41 20.26 2.01
C SER A 22 -5.28 20.67 0.82
N LEU A 23 -5.18 19.94 -0.29
CA LEU A 23 -5.94 20.20 -1.50
C LEU A 23 -7.30 19.50 -1.41
N LEU A 24 -8.38 20.26 -1.28
CA LEU A 24 -9.77 19.78 -1.42
C LEU A 24 -10.27 20.13 -2.82
N LEU A 25 -10.30 19.15 -3.72
CA LEU A 25 -10.90 19.30 -5.05
C LEU A 25 -12.30 18.70 -5.02
N ALA A 26 -13.32 19.54 -5.22
CA ALA A 26 -14.69 19.08 -5.40
C ALA A 26 -15.11 19.24 -6.86
N TRP A 27 -15.56 18.14 -7.45
CA TRP A 27 -16.29 18.10 -8.70
C TRP A 27 -17.66 17.50 -8.41
N TRP A 28 -18.72 18.17 -8.89
CA TRP A 28 -20.13 17.88 -8.62
C TRP A 28 -20.59 18.16 -7.18
N SER A 29 -21.74 18.83 -7.04
CA SER A 29 -22.40 19.17 -5.76
C SER A 29 -22.56 17.93 -4.89
N PRO A 30 -21.82 17.88 -3.76
CA PRO A 30 -22.43 18.14 -2.45
C PRO A 30 -21.52 18.94 -1.49
N LEU A 31 -20.40 19.52 -1.96
CA LEU A 31 -19.42 20.11 -1.03
C LEU A 31 -19.91 21.39 -0.34
N TYR A 32 -20.79 22.19 -0.96
CA TYR A 32 -21.36 23.39 -0.33
C TYR A 32 -22.23 23.03 0.90
N GLU A 33 -22.88 21.87 0.89
CA GLU A 33 -23.61 21.35 2.07
C GLU A 33 -22.67 20.72 3.11
N THR A 34 -21.45 20.34 2.71
CA THR A 34 -20.47 19.65 3.58
C THR A 34 -19.48 20.62 4.26
N ILE A 35 -19.15 21.74 3.61
CA ILE A 35 -18.39 22.83 4.24
C ILE A 35 -19.36 23.57 5.16
N THR A 36 -19.40 23.16 6.43
CA THR A 36 -20.08 23.94 7.48
C THR A 36 -19.45 25.33 7.60
N ASP A 37 -20.23 26.35 7.97
CA ASP A 37 -19.74 27.73 8.24
C ASP A 37 -18.52 27.73 9.17
N LYS A 38 -18.47 26.78 10.11
CA LYS A 38 -17.34 26.57 11.04
C LYS A 38 -15.99 26.32 10.36
N LEU A 39 -15.97 25.73 9.17
CA LEU A 39 -14.74 25.42 8.43
C LEU A 39 -14.24 26.65 7.65
N LEU A 40 -15.16 27.52 7.23
CA LEU A 40 -14.86 28.84 6.70
C LEU A 40 -14.39 29.81 7.80
N ASP A 41 -14.77 29.54 9.06
CA ASP A 41 -14.39 30.34 10.23
C ASP A 41 -13.03 30.00 10.85
N CYS A 42 -12.35 28.94 10.40
CA CYS A 42 -11.09 28.44 10.98
C CYS A 42 -9.93 29.46 11.01
N GLU A 43 -9.61 30.02 12.18
CA GLU A 43 -8.46 30.92 12.37
C GLU A 43 -7.12 30.22 12.03
N GLY A 44 -6.22 30.94 11.36
CA GLY A 44 -4.88 30.43 11.00
C GLY A 44 -4.82 29.57 9.73
N ALA A 45 -5.86 29.62 8.89
CA ALA A 45 -5.88 28.96 7.59
C ALA A 45 -6.15 29.93 6.44
N ASP A 46 -5.32 29.85 5.39
CA ASP A 46 -5.55 30.56 4.14
C ASP A 46 -6.58 29.78 3.30
N LEU A 47 -7.66 30.45 2.90
CA LEU A 47 -8.74 29.87 2.08
C LEU A 47 -8.60 30.37 0.64
N TYR A 48 -8.20 29.48 -0.27
CA TYR A 48 -8.09 29.80 -1.69
C TYR A 48 -9.33 29.36 -2.46
N VAL A 49 -9.83 30.18 -3.37
CA VAL A 49 -11.04 29.89 -4.16
C VAL A 49 -10.77 29.90 -5.66
N ILE A 50 -11.32 28.94 -6.39
CA ILE A 50 -11.36 28.91 -7.86
C ILE A 50 -12.78 29.22 -8.30
N GLY A 51 -13.02 30.33 -9.03
CA GLY A 51 -14.34 30.74 -9.53
C GLY A 51 -14.91 31.98 -8.82
N LYS A 52 -16.18 32.33 -9.10
CA LYS A 52 -16.88 33.47 -8.47
C LYS A 52 -17.44 33.04 -7.10
N SER A 53 -16.86 33.58 -6.03
CA SER A 53 -17.43 33.55 -4.68
C SER A 53 -18.07 34.91 -4.37
N GLY A 54 -18.95 34.98 -3.36
CA GLY A 54 -19.43 36.28 -2.87
C GLY A 54 -18.28 37.13 -2.31
N ASP A 55 -18.50 38.44 -2.14
CA ASP A 55 -17.52 39.36 -1.55
C ASP A 55 -17.26 39.00 -0.08
N ASN A 56 -16.29 38.11 0.15
CA ASN A 56 -15.74 37.82 1.46
C ASN A 56 -14.23 38.07 1.41
N SER A 57 -13.77 39.05 2.19
CA SER A 57 -12.37 39.50 2.25
C SER A 57 -11.38 38.43 2.72
N ARG A 58 -11.88 37.30 3.27
CA ARG A 58 -11.06 36.17 3.70
C ARG A 58 -10.63 35.24 2.56
N PHE A 59 -11.27 35.32 1.40
CA PHE A 59 -10.97 34.44 0.27
C PHE A 59 -9.81 34.97 -0.57
N ILE A 60 -8.86 34.07 -0.84
CA ILE A 60 -7.74 34.32 -1.74
C ILE A 60 -8.09 33.71 -3.10
N TYR A 61 -8.36 34.53 -4.11
CA TYR A 61 -8.66 34.01 -5.45
C TYR A 61 -7.43 33.33 -6.05
N LEU A 62 -7.51 32.01 -6.22
CA LEU A 62 -6.39 31.20 -6.68
C LEU A 62 -5.99 31.60 -8.11
N THR A 63 -6.96 31.90 -8.96
CA THR A 63 -6.71 32.36 -10.34
C THR A 63 -5.86 33.63 -10.37
N GLU A 64 -6.16 34.61 -9.51
CA GLU A 64 -5.39 35.86 -9.43
C GLU A 64 -3.99 35.62 -8.87
N LYS A 65 -3.87 34.80 -7.82
CA LYS A 65 -2.57 34.41 -7.26
C LYS A 65 -1.71 33.66 -8.25
N LEU A 66 -2.28 32.79 -9.07
CA LEU A 66 -1.58 32.05 -10.13
C LEU A 66 -1.10 33.00 -11.23
N ASN A 67 -1.90 33.99 -11.63
CA ASN A 67 -1.52 34.97 -12.65
C ASN A 67 -0.30 35.82 -12.28
N VAL A 68 -0.05 36.01 -10.97
CA VAL A 68 1.13 36.75 -10.48
C VAL A 68 2.31 35.84 -10.10
N GLN A 69 2.17 34.51 -10.23
CA GLN A 69 3.31 33.61 -10.01
C GLN A 69 4.28 33.63 -11.19
N ARG A 70 5.55 33.36 -10.90
CA ARG A 70 6.56 33.16 -11.93
C ARG A 70 6.17 31.96 -12.80
N THR A 71 6.24 32.14 -14.12
CA THR A 71 6.03 31.07 -15.12
C THR A 71 7.23 30.15 -15.28
N VAL A 72 8.37 30.54 -14.71
CA VAL A 72 9.58 29.73 -14.68
C VAL A 72 9.47 28.69 -13.59
N GLU A 73 9.70 27.43 -13.94
CA GLU A 73 9.70 26.32 -12.99
C GLU A 73 10.65 26.64 -11.81
N PRO A 74 10.17 26.59 -10.56
CA PRO A 74 11.01 26.90 -9.42
C PRO A 74 12.25 25.98 -9.43
N ARG A 75 13.42 26.56 -9.16
CA ARG A 75 14.68 25.81 -9.09
C ARG A 75 14.47 24.61 -8.17
N ARG A 76 14.65 23.38 -8.67
CA ARG A 76 14.65 22.17 -7.83
C ARG A 76 15.73 22.35 -6.75
N LEU A 77 15.31 22.62 -5.52
CA LEU A 77 16.21 22.85 -4.38
C LEU A 77 16.76 21.54 -3.82
N ASP A 78 16.09 20.42 -4.07
CA ASP A 78 16.49 19.12 -3.54
C ASP A 78 17.17 18.27 -4.60
N VAL A 79 18.41 17.86 -4.34
CA VAL A 79 19.01 16.70 -5.00
C VAL A 79 18.22 15.46 -4.53
N VAL A 80 17.16 15.13 -5.25
CA VAL A 80 16.38 13.92 -5.01
C VAL A 80 17.29 12.71 -5.22
N ASN A 81 17.50 11.93 -4.17
CA ASN A 81 18.29 10.71 -4.21
C ASN A 81 17.50 9.55 -3.58
N PHE A 82 18.07 8.35 -3.59
CA PHE A 82 17.40 7.16 -3.07
C PHE A 82 16.98 7.26 -1.59
N LYS A 83 17.61 8.12 -0.79
CA LYS A 83 17.27 8.35 0.63
C LYS A 83 16.18 9.41 0.83
N SER A 84 15.82 10.16 -0.21
CA SER A 84 14.74 11.15 -0.18
C SER A 84 13.39 10.48 0.04
N ILE A 85 12.46 11.24 0.61
CA ILE A 85 11.07 10.81 0.83
C ILE A 85 10.34 10.82 -0.52
N LEU A 86 9.75 9.68 -0.89
CA LEU A 86 8.92 9.52 -2.08
C LEU A 86 7.45 9.85 -1.79
N CYS A 87 6.89 9.25 -0.74
CA CYS A 87 5.50 9.48 -0.35
C CYS A 87 5.26 9.16 1.14
N TYR A 88 4.05 9.49 1.61
CA TYR A 88 3.55 9.10 2.92
C TYR A 88 2.35 8.17 2.74
N ILE A 89 2.34 7.07 3.48
CA ILE A 89 1.23 6.12 3.49
C ILE A 89 0.58 6.19 4.86
N TYR A 90 -0.71 6.52 4.89
CA TYR A 90 -1.45 6.63 6.15
C TYR A 90 -2.00 5.28 6.58
N THR A 91 -1.79 4.93 7.84
CA THR A 91 -2.31 3.73 8.50
C THR A 91 -3.29 4.15 9.60
N SER A 92 -4.23 3.27 9.96
CA SER A 92 -5.31 3.60 10.89
C SER A 92 -4.84 4.02 12.29
N GLY A 93 -3.64 3.61 12.72
CA GLY A 93 -3.07 3.96 14.02
C GLY A 93 -3.87 3.39 15.20
N THR A 94 -3.20 2.75 16.16
CA THR A 94 -3.86 2.17 17.33
C THR A 94 -4.51 3.20 18.27
N THR A 95 -4.18 4.49 18.09
CA THR A 95 -4.67 5.61 18.90
C THR A 95 -5.80 6.40 18.23
N GLY A 96 -6.37 5.91 17.11
CA GLY A 96 -7.47 6.56 16.38
C GLY A 96 -7.06 7.72 15.45
N LEU A 97 -5.83 8.23 15.58
CA LEU A 97 -5.25 9.21 14.67
C LEU A 97 -4.38 8.53 13.60
N PRO A 98 -4.60 8.80 12.30
CA PRO A 98 -3.79 8.20 11.24
C PRO A 98 -2.30 8.53 11.38
N LYS A 99 -1.45 7.51 11.31
CA LYS A 99 0.01 7.68 11.33
C LYS A 99 0.54 7.69 9.89
N ALA A 100 1.38 8.67 9.58
CA ALA A 100 2.03 8.76 8.28
C ALA A 100 3.32 7.93 8.26
N ALA A 101 3.29 6.76 7.62
CA ALA A 101 4.48 5.98 7.38
C ALA A 101 5.31 6.62 6.25
N VAL A 102 6.56 6.96 6.56
CA VAL A 102 7.48 7.61 5.60
C VAL A 102 8.01 6.58 4.61
N MET A 103 7.66 6.74 3.34
CA MET A 103 8.16 5.88 2.26
C MET A 103 9.27 6.61 1.50
N LYS A 104 10.50 6.11 1.61
CA LYS A 104 11.65 6.61 0.83
C LYS A 104 11.78 5.88 -0.50
N HIS A 105 12.44 6.51 -1.48
CA HIS A 105 12.65 5.91 -2.80
C HIS A 105 13.32 4.53 -2.73
N PHE A 106 14.38 4.37 -1.94
CA PHE A 106 15.07 3.08 -1.82
C PHE A 106 14.15 1.98 -1.27
N ARG A 107 13.27 2.32 -0.31
CA ARG A 107 12.36 1.35 0.30
C ARG A 107 11.29 0.93 -0.69
N TYR A 108 10.69 1.88 -1.40
CA TYR A 108 9.75 1.60 -2.48
C TYR A 108 10.35 0.65 -3.51
N TYR A 109 11.53 1.00 -4.04
CA TYR A 109 12.22 0.19 -5.04
C TYR A 109 12.59 -1.21 -4.51
N SER A 110 13.09 -1.29 -3.27
CA SER A 110 13.46 -2.57 -2.64
C SER A 110 12.24 -3.48 -2.44
N MET A 111 11.07 -2.94 -2.08
CA MET A 111 9.84 -3.71 -1.96
C MET A 111 9.40 -4.28 -3.30
N VAL A 112 9.42 -3.47 -4.36
CA VAL A 112 9.00 -3.90 -5.70
C VAL A 112 9.94 -4.97 -6.25
N VAL A 113 11.25 -4.71 -6.25
CA VAL A 113 12.26 -5.65 -6.78
C VAL A 113 12.34 -6.90 -5.90
N GLY A 114 12.25 -6.75 -4.57
CA GLY A 114 12.23 -7.85 -3.63
C GLY A 114 11.07 -8.81 -3.88
N ALA A 115 9.84 -8.30 -3.97
CA ALA A 115 8.67 -9.12 -4.29
C ALA A 115 8.82 -9.81 -5.66
N ALA A 116 9.32 -9.08 -6.66
CA ALA A 116 9.52 -9.63 -7.99
C ALA A 116 10.53 -10.78 -8.02
N LYS A 117 11.66 -10.62 -7.31
CA LYS A 117 12.68 -11.67 -7.22
C LYS A 117 12.22 -12.86 -6.39
N SER A 118 11.53 -12.61 -5.28
CA SER A 118 11.06 -13.66 -4.37
C SER A 118 9.97 -14.54 -4.98
N PHE A 119 9.01 -13.94 -5.68
CA PHE A 119 7.85 -14.67 -6.21
C PHE A 119 7.97 -14.97 -7.70
N GLY A 120 9.04 -14.51 -8.35
CA GLY A 120 9.24 -14.65 -9.78
C GLY A 120 8.21 -13.85 -10.57
N ILE A 121 8.11 -12.53 -10.31
CA ILE A 121 7.33 -11.59 -11.13
C ILE A 121 8.23 -11.06 -12.24
N TYR A 122 7.79 -11.23 -13.47
CA TYR A 122 8.50 -10.94 -14.69
C TYR A 122 7.92 -9.69 -15.38
N PRO A 123 8.73 -8.97 -16.18
CA PRO A 123 8.23 -7.87 -17.02
C PRO A 123 7.13 -8.30 -18.00
N SER A 124 7.09 -9.58 -18.38
CA SER A 124 6.04 -10.14 -19.25
C SER A 124 4.70 -10.36 -18.54
N ASP A 125 4.62 -10.20 -17.21
CA ASP A 125 3.37 -10.40 -16.50
C ASP A 125 2.38 -9.24 -16.70
N ARG A 126 1.10 -9.63 -16.68
CA ARG A 126 -0.04 -8.72 -16.61
C ARG A 126 -0.64 -8.81 -15.22
N ILE A 127 -0.42 -7.77 -14.42
CA ILE A 127 -0.75 -7.72 -13.00
C ILE A 127 -2.14 -7.10 -12.84
N TYR A 128 -3.08 -7.90 -12.35
CA TYR A 128 -4.42 -7.42 -12.00
C TYR A 128 -4.38 -6.68 -10.66
N VAL A 129 -4.93 -5.46 -10.64
CA VAL A 129 -4.95 -4.58 -9.47
C VAL A 129 -6.38 -4.07 -9.26
N SER A 130 -7.05 -4.63 -8.27
CA SER A 130 -8.43 -4.27 -7.92
C SER A 130 -8.59 -3.70 -6.51
N MET A 131 -7.48 -3.48 -5.80
CA MET A 131 -7.42 -2.93 -4.45
C MET A 131 -7.00 -1.45 -4.47
N PRO A 132 -7.27 -0.70 -3.39
CA PRO A 132 -6.98 0.72 -3.37
C PRO A 132 -5.48 1.04 -3.47
N ILE A 133 -5.09 1.78 -4.50
CA ILE A 133 -3.68 2.09 -4.83
C ILE A 133 -2.99 3.04 -3.84
N TYR A 134 -3.72 3.62 -2.88
CA TYR A 134 -3.13 4.37 -1.78
C TYR A 134 -2.53 3.47 -0.68
N HIS A 135 -2.81 2.16 -0.70
CA HIS A 135 -2.17 1.18 0.17
C HIS A 135 -0.91 0.58 -0.48
N THR A 136 0.05 0.16 0.34
CA THR A 136 1.30 -0.50 -0.08
C THR A 136 1.05 -1.72 -0.96
N ALA A 137 0.06 -2.53 -0.61
CA ALA A 137 -0.35 -3.73 -1.31
C ALA A 137 -0.60 -3.47 -2.80
N ALA A 138 -1.55 -2.60 -3.15
CA ALA A 138 -1.87 -2.31 -4.54
C ALA A 138 -0.94 -1.26 -5.17
N GLY A 139 -0.61 -0.19 -4.46
CA GLY A 139 0.13 0.96 -5.00
C GLY A 139 1.62 0.72 -5.18
N ILE A 140 2.25 -0.01 -4.24
CA ILE A 140 3.67 -0.35 -4.34
C ILE A 140 3.83 -1.72 -4.96
N LEU A 141 3.26 -2.76 -4.35
CA LEU A 141 3.53 -4.14 -4.79
C LEU A 141 2.76 -4.51 -6.07
N GLY A 142 1.64 -3.86 -6.37
CA GLY A 142 0.92 -3.98 -7.65
C GLY A 142 1.47 -3.01 -8.71
N VAL A 143 1.06 -1.74 -8.64
CA VAL A 143 1.38 -0.70 -9.63
C VAL A 143 2.89 -0.44 -9.74
N GLY A 144 3.64 -0.56 -8.65
CA GLY A 144 5.09 -0.38 -8.68
C GLY A 144 5.83 -1.38 -9.58
N GLN A 145 5.26 -2.56 -9.83
CA GLN A 145 5.84 -3.51 -10.79
C GLN A 145 5.82 -2.95 -12.22
N ALA A 146 4.74 -2.26 -12.62
CA ALA A 146 4.75 -1.57 -13.91
C ALA A 146 5.81 -0.46 -13.94
N LEU A 147 5.88 0.35 -12.89
CA LEU A 147 6.77 1.52 -12.84
C LEU A 147 8.26 1.16 -12.77
N CYS A 148 8.64 0.12 -12.02
CA CYS A 148 10.05 -0.22 -11.79
C CYS A 148 10.54 -1.45 -12.56
N ARG A 149 9.63 -2.29 -13.07
CA ARG A 149 9.97 -3.57 -13.71
C ARG A 149 9.43 -3.70 -15.14
N GLY A 150 8.58 -2.79 -15.60
CA GLY A 150 8.03 -2.80 -16.96
C GLY A 150 6.89 -3.80 -17.17
N SER A 151 6.31 -4.36 -16.10
CA SER A 151 5.13 -5.21 -16.18
C SER A 151 3.89 -4.42 -16.67
N CYS A 152 2.91 -5.11 -17.23
CA CYS A 152 1.60 -4.50 -17.53
C CYS A 152 0.74 -4.50 -16.26
N CYS A 153 0.01 -3.42 -15.99
CA CYS A 153 -1.00 -3.37 -14.93
C CYS A 153 -2.41 -3.22 -15.52
N VAL A 154 -3.34 -4.07 -15.06
CA VAL A 154 -4.76 -3.99 -15.35
C VAL A 154 -5.46 -3.48 -14.09
N ILE A 155 -5.88 -2.22 -14.10
CA ILE A 155 -6.39 -1.54 -12.90
C ILE A 155 -7.91 -1.45 -12.95
N ARG A 156 -8.57 -1.94 -11.91
CA ARG A 156 -10.02 -1.79 -11.69
C ARG A 156 -10.29 -0.75 -10.60
N LYS A 157 -11.39 -0.02 -10.77
CA LYS A 157 -11.85 1.00 -9.80
C LYS A 157 -12.18 0.42 -8.43
N ARG A 158 -12.71 -0.81 -8.39
CA ARG A 158 -13.08 -1.52 -7.17
C ARG A 158 -12.96 -3.03 -7.37
N PHE A 159 -12.76 -3.76 -6.28
CA PHE A 159 -12.82 -5.21 -6.29
C PHE A 159 -14.26 -5.70 -6.54
N SER A 160 -14.37 -6.78 -7.31
CA SER A 160 -15.62 -7.50 -7.57
C SER A 160 -15.30 -8.99 -7.66
N ALA A 161 -15.74 -9.77 -6.67
CA ALA A 161 -15.48 -11.21 -6.63
C ALA A 161 -16.05 -11.94 -7.85
N SER A 162 -17.27 -11.58 -8.27
CA SER A 162 -17.97 -12.20 -9.41
C SER A 162 -17.38 -11.85 -10.78
N ASN A 163 -16.58 -10.77 -10.90
CA ASN A 163 -15.92 -10.38 -12.15
C ASN A 163 -14.42 -10.68 -12.16
N PHE A 164 -13.83 -11.09 -11.04
CA PHE A 164 -12.38 -11.26 -10.94
C PHE A 164 -11.83 -12.18 -12.03
N TRP A 165 -12.39 -13.39 -12.16
CA TRP A 165 -11.92 -14.36 -13.16
C TRP A 165 -12.27 -13.95 -14.59
N LYS A 166 -13.42 -13.29 -14.79
CA LYS A 166 -13.82 -12.72 -16.08
C LYS A 166 -12.81 -11.71 -16.59
N ASP A 167 -12.42 -10.79 -15.71
CA ASP A 167 -11.40 -9.78 -16.01
C ASP A 167 -10.03 -10.43 -16.25
N CYS A 168 -9.67 -11.43 -15.45
CA CYS A 168 -8.41 -12.12 -15.60
C CYS A 168 -8.31 -12.85 -16.95
N VAL A 169 -9.42 -13.41 -17.45
CA VAL A 169 -9.48 -14.01 -18.79
C VAL A 169 -9.47 -12.92 -19.86
N GLU A 170 -10.37 -11.95 -19.81
CA GLU A 170 -10.49 -10.87 -20.81
C GLU A 170 -9.17 -10.13 -21.01
N TYR A 171 -8.54 -9.73 -19.90
CA TYR A 171 -7.28 -8.99 -19.91
C TYR A 171 -6.06 -9.89 -19.74
N GLN A 172 -6.20 -11.21 -19.93
CA GLN A 172 -5.11 -12.20 -19.93
C GLN A 172 -4.13 -12.00 -18.75
N CYS A 173 -4.67 -11.75 -17.55
CA CYS A 173 -3.87 -11.48 -16.36
C CYS A 173 -3.12 -12.75 -15.94
N THR A 174 -1.86 -12.59 -15.55
CA THR A 174 -0.97 -13.69 -15.16
C THR A 174 -0.56 -13.61 -13.70
N ALA A 175 -0.64 -12.43 -13.09
CA ALA A 175 -0.42 -12.25 -11.67
C ALA A 175 -1.46 -11.31 -11.04
N SER A 176 -1.69 -11.42 -9.74
CA SER A 176 -2.50 -10.47 -8.99
C SER A 176 -1.94 -10.29 -7.60
N GLN A 177 -1.97 -9.05 -7.10
CA GLN A 177 -1.76 -8.82 -5.68
C GLN A 177 -3.04 -9.23 -4.92
N TYR A 178 -2.91 -9.79 -3.70
CA TYR A 178 -4.07 -10.13 -2.86
C TYR A 178 -3.91 -9.70 -1.39
N ILE A 179 -5.03 -9.62 -0.70
CA ILE A 179 -5.11 -9.78 0.76
C ILE A 179 -5.97 -10.99 1.06
N GLY A 180 -5.73 -11.72 2.16
CA GLY A 180 -6.38 -13.01 2.40
C GLY A 180 -7.91 -13.03 2.26
N GLU A 181 -8.55 -11.92 2.58
CA GLU A 181 -10.00 -11.77 2.45
C GLU A 181 -10.48 -11.82 0.98
N ILE A 182 -9.67 -11.34 0.03
CA ILE A 182 -9.93 -11.50 -1.41
C ILE A 182 -9.97 -12.97 -1.77
N CYS A 183 -8.98 -13.76 -1.33
CA CYS A 183 -8.94 -15.20 -1.59
C CYS A 183 -10.17 -15.90 -0.99
N ARG A 184 -10.59 -15.50 0.20
CA ARG A 184 -11.82 -16.02 0.82
C ARG A 184 -13.07 -15.68 -0.01
N TYR A 185 -13.21 -14.45 -0.49
CA TYR A 185 -14.34 -14.05 -1.33
C TYR A 185 -14.38 -14.81 -2.65
N LEU A 186 -13.23 -15.01 -3.29
CA LEU A 186 -13.12 -15.77 -4.53
C LEU A 186 -13.46 -17.25 -4.32
N LEU A 187 -12.95 -17.87 -3.25
CA LEU A 187 -13.27 -19.26 -2.91
C LEU A 187 -14.76 -19.46 -2.59
N ALA A 188 -15.43 -18.43 -2.07
CA ALA A 188 -16.86 -18.45 -1.79
C ALA A 188 -17.75 -18.18 -3.02
N GLN A 189 -17.19 -17.80 -4.17
CA GLN A 189 -17.99 -17.63 -5.39
C GLN A 189 -18.46 -18.98 -5.94
N PRO A 190 -19.65 -19.04 -6.57
CA PRO A 190 -20.02 -20.15 -7.44
C PRO A 190 -18.95 -20.40 -8.50
N VAL A 191 -18.78 -21.66 -8.91
CA VAL A 191 -17.83 -22.01 -9.97
C VAL A 191 -18.26 -21.35 -11.28
N VAL A 192 -17.34 -20.67 -11.94
CA VAL A 192 -17.55 -20.05 -13.25
C VAL A 192 -16.59 -20.62 -14.32
N PRO A 193 -16.96 -20.64 -15.60
CA PRO A 193 -16.12 -21.19 -16.68
C PRO A 193 -14.72 -20.56 -16.77
N GLU A 194 -14.59 -19.28 -16.41
CA GLU A 194 -13.34 -18.53 -16.46
C GLU A 194 -12.27 -19.05 -15.48
N GLU A 195 -12.68 -19.79 -14.44
CA GLU A 195 -11.76 -20.51 -13.54
C GLU A 195 -10.96 -21.60 -14.28
N ALA A 196 -11.53 -22.16 -15.35
CA ALA A 196 -10.87 -23.19 -16.13
C ALA A 196 -9.87 -22.63 -17.15
N THR A 197 -10.08 -21.40 -17.63
CA THR A 197 -9.41 -20.82 -18.81
C THR A 197 -8.46 -19.67 -18.49
N HIS A 198 -8.43 -19.17 -17.26
CA HIS A 198 -7.52 -18.08 -16.88
C HIS A 198 -6.04 -18.46 -17.05
N LYS A 199 -5.20 -17.45 -17.28
CA LYS A 199 -3.73 -17.60 -17.33
C LYS A 199 -3.02 -17.20 -16.04
N MET A 200 -3.78 -16.99 -14.97
CA MET A 200 -3.25 -16.63 -13.66
C MET A 200 -2.28 -17.72 -13.18
N ARG A 201 -1.03 -17.36 -12.94
CA ARG A 201 0.01 -18.26 -12.43
C ARG A 201 0.42 -17.94 -11.00
N LEU A 202 0.21 -16.70 -10.55
CA LEU A 202 0.70 -16.21 -9.27
C LEU A 202 -0.28 -15.25 -8.62
N LEU A 203 -0.70 -15.55 -7.39
CA LEU A 203 -1.24 -14.56 -6.48
C LEU A 203 -0.22 -14.29 -5.40
N TYR A 204 0.14 -13.03 -5.16
CA TYR A 204 1.11 -12.66 -4.13
C TYR A 204 0.59 -11.57 -3.20
N GLY A 205 0.90 -11.66 -1.92
CA GLY A 205 0.23 -10.82 -0.93
C GLY A 205 0.36 -11.35 0.48
N ASN A 206 -0.62 -11.02 1.31
CA ASN A 206 -0.54 -11.27 2.74
C ASN A 206 -1.89 -11.71 3.33
N GLY A 207 -1.82 -12.51 4.38
CA GLY A 207 -2.93 -12.92 5.22
C GLY A 207 -3.73 -14.11 4.69
N LEU A 208 -3.17 -14.95 3.78
CA LEU A 208 -3.87 -16.17 3.38
C LEU A 208 -3.92 -17.15 4.56
N ARG A 209 -5.14 -17.48 5.01
CA ARG A 209 -5.32 -18.38 6.15
C ARG A 209 -5.04 -19.83 5.73
N ALA A 210 -4.42 -20.59 6.63
CA ALA A 210 -4.00 -21.97 6.35
C ALA A 210 -5.19 -22.85 5.92
N GLU A 211 -6.36 -22.65 6.53
CA GLU A 211 -7.56 -23.45 6.31
C GLU A 211 -8.12 -23.29 4.89
N ILE A 212 -7.88 -22.14 4.25
CA ILE A 212 -8.37 -21.87 2.89
C ILE A 212 -7.29 -21.97 1.83
N TRP A 213 -6.02 -22.08 2.21
CA TRP A 213 -4.90 -22.05 1.27
C TRP A 213 -4.97 -23.23 0.30
N GLN A 214 -4.99 -24.47 0.81
CA GLN A 214 -4.99 -25.65 -0.05
C GLN A 214 -6.25 -25.72 -0.93
N PRO A 215 -7.48 -25.51 -0.40
CA PRO A 215 -8.67 -25.40 -1.24
C PRO A 215 -8.58 -24.35 -2.35
N PHE A 216 -7.93 -23.21 -2.07
CA PHE A 216 -7.74 -22.14 -3.04
C PHE A 216 -6.77 -22.54 -4.16
N VAL A 217 -5.64 -23.16 -3.81
CA VAL A 217 -4.65 -23.66 -4.78
C VAL A 217 -5.25 -24.77 -5.63
N ASP A 218 -5.97 -25.71 -5.02
CA ASP A 218 -6.57 -26.84 -5.74
C ASP A 218 -7.61 -26.38 -6.75
N ARG A 219 -8.49 -25.44 -6.35
CA ARG A 219 -9.56 -24.93 -7.23
C ARG A 219 -9.01 -24.11 -8.38
N PHE A 220 -8.15 -23.13 -8.08
CA PHE A 220 -7.72 -22.15 -9.08
C PHE A 220 -6.39 -22.51 -9.75
N ARG A 221 -5.67 -23.53 -9.28
CA ARG A 221 -4.40 -24.01 -9.87
C ARG A 221 -3.37 -22.89 -10.02
N VAL A 222 -3.25 -22.05 -8.99
CA VAL A 222 -2.35 -20.89 -8.93
C VAL A 222 -1.27 -21.08 -7.86
N LYS A 223 -0.09 -20.51 -8.09
CA LYS A 223 0.93 -20.39 -7.03
C LYS A 223 0.58 -19.24 -6.09
N ILE A 224 0.78 -19.44 -4.78
CA ILE A 224 0.69 -18.39 -3.78
C ILE A 224 2.08 -17.91 -3.37
N GLY A 225 2.29 -16.60 -3.38
CA GLY A 225 3.44 -15.93 -2.78
C GLY A 225 3.01 -15.15 -1.54
N GLU A 226 3.22 -15.71 -0.36
CA GLU A 226 2.82 -15.08 0.90
C GLU A 226 3.99 -14.26 1.48
N VAL A 227 3.69 -13.05 1.95
CA VAL A 227 4.62 -12.17 2.66
C VAL A 227 4.00 -11.68 3.96
N TYR A 228 4.77 -11.74 5.04
CA TYR A 228 4.47 -11.03 6.27
C TYR A 228 5.25 -9.72 6.32
N GLY A 229 4.56 -8.61 6.52
CA GLY A 229 5.18 -7.30 6.59
C GLY A 229 4.20 -6.23 7.03
N SER A 230 4.75 -5.09 7.45
CA SER A 230 3.99 -3.89 7.77
C SER A 230 4.57 -2.69 7.03
N THR A 231 3.71 -1.75 6.63
CA THR A 231 4.12 -0.47 6.06
C THR A 231 5.11 0.26 6.97
N GLU A 232 4.90 0.15 8.29
CA GLU A 232 5.74 0.74 9.35
C GLU A 232 6.96 -0.14 9.70
N GLY A 233 6.94 -1.42 9.32
CA GLY A 233 7.92 -2.42 9.73
C GLY A 233 9.26 -2.27 9.00
N THR A 234 10.36 -2.53 9.72
CA THR A 234 11.73 -2.54 9.19
C THR A 234 12.04 -3.77 8.34
N SER A 235 11.26 -4.84 8.48
CA SER A 235 11.50 -6.11 7.79
C SER A 235 10.22 -6.76 7.24
N ASN A 236 10.40 -7.62 6.23
CA ASN A 236 9.37 -8.49 5.69
C ASN A 236 9.90 -9.94 5.71
N LEU A 237 9.04 -10.90 6.04
CA LEU A 237 9.30 -12.32 5.91
C LEU A 237 8.58 -12.82 4.67
N VAL A 238 9.21 -13.71 3.91
CA VAL A 238 8.71 -14.12 2.60
C VAL A 238 8.64 -15.64 2.52
N ASN A 239 7.49 -16.18 2.11
CA ASN A 239 7.28 -17.59 1.85
C ASN A 239 7.48 -17.84 0.35
N ILE A 240 8.73 -18.18 -0.02
CA ILE A 240 9.12 -18.39 -1.43
C ILE A 240 8.83 -19.81 -1.92
N ASP A 241 8.79 -20.77 -1.00
CA ASP A 241 8.57 -22.20 -1.24
C ASP A 241 7.07 -22.57 -1.27
N GLY A 242 6.19 -21.65 -0.87
CA GLY A 242 4.74 -21.85 -0.90
C GLY A 242 4.25 -22.79 0.18
N HIS A 243 4.99 -22.91 1.29
CA HIS A 243 4.62 -23.79 2.39
C HIS A 243 3.31 -23.34 3.03
N VAL A 244 2.30 -24.20 3.01
CA VAL A 244 0.95 -23.87 3.47
C VAL A 244 0.97 -23.40 4.93
N GLY A 245 0.37 -22.24 5.18
CA GLY A 245 0.25 -21.65 6.51
C GLY A 245 1.51 -20.93 7.03
N ALA A 246 2.64 -21.01 6.33
CA ALA A 246 3.81 -20.21 6.68
C ALA A 246 3.70 -18.79 6.10
N CYS A 247 4.05 -17.79 6.91
CA CYS A 247 4.11 -16.40 6.43
C CYS A 247 5.51 -16.00 5.91
N GLY A 248 6.50 -16.91 6.03
CA GLY A 248 7.84 -16.80 5.46
C GLY A 248 8.90 -17.62 6.18
N PHE A 249 10.13 -17.56 5.68
CA PHE A 249 11.32 -18.13 6.33
C PHE A 249 12.36 -17.04 6.63
N LEU A 250 13.19 -17.27 7.65
CA LEU A 250 14.39 -16.48 7.88
C LEU A 250 15.59 -17.20 7.24
N PRO A 251 16.39 -16.56 6.37
CA PRO A 251 17.64 -17.16 5.92
C PRO A 251 18.68 -17.11 7.06
N ILE A 252 18.77 -18.19 7.86
CA ILE A 252 19.68 -18.33 9.01
C ILE A 252 21.02 -18.98 8.60
N SER A 253 21.60 -18.63 7.45
CA SER A 253 23.00 -18.94 7.17
C SER A 253 23.91 -17.91 7.86
N PRO A 254 25.08 -18.29 8.43
CA PRO A 254 26.04 -17.33 8.98
C PRO A 254 26.45 -16.23 7.98
N LEU A 255 26.39 -16.54 6.69
CA LEU A 255 26.70 -15.63 5.58
C LEU A 255 25.55 -14.65 5.29
N THR A 256 24.29 -15.08 5.41
CA THR A 256 23.09 -14.24 5.15
C THR A 256 22.66 -13.44 6.38
N LYS A 257 23.08 -13.84 7.58
CA LYS A 257 22.76 -13.19 8.87
C LYS A 257 23.18 -11.72 8.95
N LYS A 258 24.26 -11.33 8.25
CA LYS A 258 24.70 -9.92 8.15
C LYS A 258 23.85 -9.08 7.17
N MET A 259 23.22 -9.71 6.18
CA MET A 259 22.42 -9.02 5.16
C MET A 259 20.96 -8.85 5.56
N HIS A 260 20.45 -9.68 6.48
CA HIS A 260 19.08 -9.62 6.98
C HIS A 260 19.04 -9.90 8.49
N PRO A 261 19.39 -8.91 9.35
CA PRO A 261 19.60 -9.09 10.79
C PRO A 261 18.27 -9.12 11.56
N VAL A 262 17.32 -9.94 11.14
CA VAL A 262 15.97 -10.02 11.71
C VAL A 262 15.91 -11.14 12.74
N ARG A 263 15.23 -10.87 13.86
CA ARG A 263 15.02 -11.85 14.93
C ARG A 263 13.52 -12.04 15.16
N LEU A 264 13.13 -13.29 15.41
CA LEU A 264 11.81 -13.61 15.92
C LEU A 264 11.87 -13.70 17.44
N ILE A 265 10.97 -12.98 18.08
CA ILE A 265 10.74 -13.09 19.51
C ILE A 265 9.33 -13.63 19.76
N ARG A 266 9.22 -14.57 20.69
CA ARG A 266 7.93 -15.00 21.23
C ARG A 266 7.60 -14.08 22.41
N VAL A 267 6.40 -13.54 22.38
CA VAL A 267 5.88 -12.63 23.39
C VAL A 267 4.71 -13.30 24.08
N ASP A 268 4.53 -13.05 25.37
CA ASP A 268 3.33 -13.46 26.10
C ASP A 268 2.16 -12.53 25.73
N ASP A 269 1.05 -13.12 25.30
CA ASP A 269 -0.07 -12.36 24.73
C ASP A 269 -0.76 -11.43 25.74
N LYS A 270 -0.67 -11.74 27.04
CA LYS A 270 -1.37 -10.99 28.09
C LYS A 270 -0.50 -9.88 28.66
N THR A 271 0.79 -10.12 28.82
CA THR A 271 1.74 -9.21 29.47
C THR A 271 2.54 -8.39 28.47
N GLY A 272 2.69 -8.86 27.23
CA GLY A 272 3.56 -8.23 26.23
C GLY A 272 5.05 -8.44 26.50
N GLU A 273 5.41 -9.25 27.50
CA GLU A 273 6.80 -9.53 27.85
C GLU A 273 7.44 -10.54 26.90
N VAL A 274 8.74 -10.37 26.66
CA VAL A 274 9.51 -11.29 25.82
C VAL A 274 9.72 -12.60 26.58
N VAL A 275 9.04 -13.66 26.14
CA VAL A 275 9.15 -14.99 26.74
C VAL A 275 10.44 -15.66 26.30
N LYS A 276 10.78 -15.58 25.00
CA LYS A 276 11.96 -16.24 24.45
C LYS A 276 12.37 -15.61 23.11
N VAL A 277 13.66 -15.38 22.93
CA VAL A 277 14.26 -15.23 21.59
C VAL A 277 14.29 -16.62 20.99
N VAL A 278 13.52 -16.86 19.92
CA VAL A 278 13.39 -18.20 19.34
C VAL A 278 14.77 -18.64 18.84
N PRO A 279 15.42 -19.64 19.48
CA PRO A 279 16.72 -20.10 19.03
C PRO A 279 16.54 -20.90 17.74
N TRP A 280 17.61 -21.00 16.96
CA TRP A 280 17.69 -21.81 15.75
C TRP A 280 17.13 -23.21 16.03
N CYS A 281 16.11 -23.61 15.27
CA CYS A 281 15.51 -24.93 15.35
C CYS A 281 15.39 -25.48 13.91
N PRO A 282 15.97 -26.65 13.60
CA PRO A 282 15.86 -27.28 12.29
C PRO A 282 14.41 -27.51 11.83
N GLN A 283 13.47 -27.65 12.77
CA GLN A 283 12.04 -27.80 12.47
C GLN A 283 11.32 -26.47 12.18
N LEU A 284 11.91 -25.34 12.56
CA LEU A 284 11.42 -23.98 12.24
C LEU A 284 11.97 -23.44 10.92
N GLU A 285 12.76 -24.23 10.19
CA GLU A 285 13.33 -23.84 8.90
C GLU A 285 12.27 -23.55 7.82
N ARG A 286 11.01 -23.97 8.02
CA ARG A 286 9.97 -23.90 6.99
C ARG A 286 8.63 -23.30 7.42
N THR A 287 8.46 -22.95 8.70
CA THR A 287 7.13 -22.55 9.17
C THR A 287 7.21 -21.48 10.27
N ILE A 288 7.07 -20.22 9.87
CA ILE A 288 6.62 -19.17 10.79
C ILE A 288 5.09 -19.13 10.71
N LEU A 289 4.43 -19.81 11.66
CA LEU A 289 3.00 -19.66 11.89
C LEU A 289 2.78 -18.31 12.57
N CYS A 290 1.95 -17.45 11.98
CA CYS A 290 1.73 -16.07 12.42
C CYS A 290 1.05 -15.92 13.82
N TYR A 291 0.85 -17.00 14.58
CA TYR A 291 0.27 -16.91 15.91
C TYR A 291 1.37 -16.48 16.93
N ASN A 292 1.37 -15.18 17.26
CA ASN A 292 2.08 -14.53 18.38
C ASN A 292 3.55 -14.14 18.18
N LEU A 293 3.99 -13.91 16.94
CA LEU A 293 5.35 -13.46 16.65
C LEU A 293 5.39 -12.00 16.19
N LYS A 294 6.22 -11.19 16.85
CA LYS A 294 6.62 -9.85 16.38
C LYS A 294 8.01 -9.95 15.78
N ALA A 295 8.17 -9.50 14.53
CA ALA A 295 9.47 -9.32 13.92
C ALA A 295 10.02 -7.94 14.33
N ILE A 296 11.25 -7.92 14.86
CA ILE A 296 12.01 -6.70 15.18
C ILE A 296 13.27 -6.66 14.31
#